data_AF-A0A2D8V0G2-F1
#
_entry.id   AF-A0A2D8V0G2-F1
#
_cell.length_a   1.000
_cell.length_b   1.000
_cell.length_c   1.000
_cell.angle_alpha   90.00
_cell.angle_beta   90.00
_cell.angle_gamma   90.00
#
_symmetry.space_group_name_H-M   'P 1'
#
loop_
_entity.id
_entity.type
_entity.pdbx_description
1 polymer ?
#
loop_
_entity_poly.entity_id
_entity_poly.type
_entity_poly.pdbx_seq_one_letter_code
_entity_poly.pdbx_strand_id
1 'polypeptide(L)' 'RRLFYVAITRAMESLTISHCETRNKFGQTTPCQPSVFLNELPDKLVELADDVFKRPVSPSSGAAMFDALKSSLDLSDA' A
#
# COMPACT_ATOMS: atom_id res chain seq x y z
N ARG A 1 -16.36 -6.16 -14.48
CA ARG A 1 -17.09 -5.79 -13.24
C ARG A 1 -17.25 -6.96 -12.26
N ARG A 2 -17.83 -8.10 -12.64
CA ARG A 2 -18.07 -9.23 -11.70
C ARG A 2 -16.80 -9.77 -11.02
N LEU A 3 -15.67 -9.87 -11.73
CA LEU A 3 -14.41 -10.34 -11.12
C LEU A 3 -13.89 -9.40 -10.03
N PHE A 4 -13.99 -8.08 -10.23
CA PHE A 4 -13.56 -7.09 -9.25
C PHE A 4 -14.42 -7.13 -7.99
N TYR A 5 -15.75 -7.22 -8.16
CA TYR A 5 -16.69 -7.40 -7.05
C TYR A 5 -16.34 -8.65 -6.22
N VAL A 6 -16.13 -9.80 -6.87
CA VAL A 6 -15.76 -11.03 -6.18
C VAL A 6 -14.46 -10.83 -5.40
N ALA A 7 -13.43 -10.24 -6.02
CA ALA A 7 -12.16 -9.98 -5.36
C ALA A 7 -12.30 -9.10 -4.10
N ILE A 8 -13.10 -8.04 -4.16
CA ILE A 8 -13.38 -7.18 -2.99
C ILE A 8 -14.02 -8.00 -1.87
N THR A 9 -15.05 -8.80 -2.18
CA THR A 9 -15.77 -9.59 -1.17
C THR A 9 -14.98 -10.78 -0.61
N ARG A 10 -13.76 -11.05 -1.11
CA ARG A 10 -12.88 -12.08 -0.55
C ARG A 10 -12.05 -11.59 0.63
N ALA A 11 -11.77 -10.29 0.72
CA ALA A 11 -11.02 -9.71 1.83
C ALA A 11 -11.92 -9.62 3.07
N MET A 12 -11.48 -10.19 4.19
CA MET A 12 -12.23 -10.16 5.46
C MET A 12 -11.83 -9.00 6.37
N GLU A 13 -10.53 -8.71 6.47
CA GLU A 13 -9.99 -7.69 7.39
C GLU A 13 -9.47 -6.44 6.66
N SER A 14 -8.58 -6.63 5.68
CA SER A 14 -7.97 -5.54 4.92
C SER A 14 -7.87 -5.88 3.43
N LEU A 15 -8.00 -4.85 2.57
CA LEU A 15 -7.90 -4.96 1.13
C LEU A 15 -6.89 -3.94 0.61
N THR A 16 -5.82 -4.43 0.00
CA THR A 16 -4.80 -3.60 -0.66
C THR A 16 -4.81 -3.90 -2.15
N ILE A 17 -4.95 -2.87 -2.97
CA ILE A 17 -4.92 -2.99 -4.43
C ILE A 17 -3.73 -2.20 -4.96
N SER A 18 -2.90 -2.83 -5.80
CA SER A 18 -1.77 -2.20 -6.45
C SER A 18 -1.97 -2.12 -7.96
N HIS A 19 -1.35 -1.12 -8.58
CA HIS A 19 -1.24 -1.01 -10.03
C HIS A 19 0.20 -0.67 -10.40
N CYS A 20 0.57 -0.94 -11.66
CA CYS A 20 1.86 -0.57 -12.21
C CYS A 20 1.65 0.42 -13.35
N GLU A 21 2.54 1.41 -13.47
CA GLU A 21 2.53 2.37 -14.58
C GLU A 21 3.06 1.74 -15.87
N THR A 22 4.01 0.82 -15.77
CA THR A 22 4.57 0.08 -16.91
C THR A 22 4.69 -1.40 -16.60
N ARG A 23 4.49 -2.24 -17.62
CA ARG A 23 4.65 -3.70 -17.51
C ARG A 23 5.33 -4.25 -18.75
N ASN A 24 6.27 -5.17 -18.56
CA ASN A 24 6.81 -5.96 -19.64
C ASN A 24 5.82 -7.06 -20.01
N LYS A 25 5.32 -7.04 -21.25
CA LYS A 25 4.42 -8.04 -21.80
C LYS A 25 5.00 -8.51 -23.13
N PHE A 26 5.30 -9.80 -23.23
CA PHE A 26 5.89 -10.41 -24.43
C PHE A 26 7.18 -9.73 -24.92
N GLY A 27 8.05 -9.32 -23.99
CA GLY A 27 9.33 -8.68 -24.30
C GLY A 27 9.23 -7.20 -24.65
N GLN A 28 8.03 -6.61 -24.57
CA GLN A 28 7.79 -5.19 -24.83
C GLN A 28 7.31 -4.48 -23.55
N THR A 29 7.93 -3.36 -23.21
CA THR A 29 7.48 -2.51 -22.11
C THR A 29 6.29 -1.68 -22.58
N THR A 30 5.12 -1.91 -21.99
CA THR A 30 3.88 -1.19 -22.34
C THR A 30 3.40 -0.36 -21.15
N PRO A 31 3.01 0.91 -21.35
CA PRO A 31 2.37 1.70 -20.32
C PRO A 31 0.99 1.11 -19.97
N CYS A 32 0.66 1.15 -18.69
CA CYS A 32 -0.56 0.58 -18.14
C CYS A 32 -1.35 1.69 -17.48
N GLN A 33 -2.55 1.93 -17.99
CA GLN A 33 -3.47 2.86 -17.34
C GLN A 33 -4.13 2.19 -16.13
N PRO A 34 -4.40 2.95 -15.05
CA PRO A 34 -5.14 2.44 -13.90
C PRO A 34 -6.48 1.83 -14.31
N SER A 35 -6.94 0.82 -13.56
CA SER A 35 -8.24 0.22 -13.79
C SER A 35 -9.35 1.23 -13.49
N VAL A 36 -10.32 1.37 -14.40
CA VAL A 36 -11.49 2.24 -14.22
C VAL A 36 -12.26 1.91 -12.93
N PHE A 37 -12.23 0.65 -12.48
CA PHE A 37 -12.91 0.25 -11.24
C PHE A 37 -12.32 0.86 -9.98
N LEU A 38 -11.09 1.39 -10.02
CA LEU A 38 -10.51 2.12 -8.87
C LEU A 38 -11.21 3.45 -8.64
N ASN A 39 -11.59 4.14 -9.72
CA ASN A 39 -12.27 5.45 -9.66
C ASN A 39 -13.77 5.33 -9.33
N GLU A 40 -14.30 4.12 -9.28
CA GLU A 40 -15.70 3.86 -8.91
C GLU A 40 -15.87 3.57 -7.42
N LEU A 41 -14.76 3.35 -6.71
CA LEU A 41 -14.79 3.16 -5.26
C LEU A 41 -15.10 4.50 -4.58
N PRO A 42 -15.87 4.50 -3.47
CA PRO A 42 -16.09 5.72 -2.71
C PRO A 42 -14.79 6.25 -2.11
N ASP A 43 -14.41 7.49 -2.42
CA ASP A 43 -13.15 8.11 -1.97
C ASP A 43 -12.96 8.08 -0.45
N LYS A 44 -14.06 8.10 0.32
CA LYS A 44 -14.03 8.05 1.79
C LYS A 44 -13.50 6.72 2.36
N LEU A 45 -13.52 5.65 1.57
CA LEU A 45 -13.11 4.30 1.98
C LEU A 45 -11.76 3.90 1.36
N VAL A 46 -11.17 4.75 0.53
CA VAL A 46 -9.91 4.48 -0.16
C VAL A 46 -8.82 5.31 0.48
N GLU A 47 -7.77 4.64 0.94
CA GLU A 47 -6.53 5.31 1.34
C GLU A 47 -5.51 5.18 0.21
N LEU A 48 -5.11 6.31 -0.38
CA LEU A 48 -4.01 6.32 -1.34
C LEU A 48 -2.70 6.19 -0.58
N ALA A 49 -1.82 5.30 -1.05
CA ALA A 49 -0.52 5.05 -0.41
C ALA A 49 0.28 6.35 -0.21
N ASP A 50 0.27 7.24 -1.20
CA ASP A 50 0.95 8.53 -1.14
C ASP A 50 0.45 9.42 0.02
N ASP A 51 -0.83 9.34 0.36
CA ASP A 51 -1.42 10.11 1.46
C ASP A 51 -1.07 9.51 2.81
N VAL A 52 -0.99 8.17 2.89
CA VAL A 52 -0.55 7.47 4.11
C VAL A 52 0.90 7.83 4.43
N PHE A 53 1.80 7.84 3.44
CA PHE A 53 3.21 8.20 3.65
C PHE A 53 3.43 9.67 4.01
N LYS A 54 2.52 10.57 3.62
CA LYS A 54 2.63 12.01 3.94
C LYS A 54 2.12 12.36 5.34
N ARG A 55 1.34 11.50 5.99
CA ARG A 55 0.81 11.78 7.33
C ARG A 55 1.99 11.87 8.32
N PRO A 56 2.14 12.99 9.06
CA PRO A 56 3.21 13.09 10.04
C PRO A 56 2.98 12.08 11.15
N VAL A 57 3.98 11.25 11.42
CA VAL A 57 3.97 10.33 12.56
C VAL A 57 4.01 11.16 13.84
N SER A 58 3.21 10.79 14.84
CA SER A 58 3.24 11.49 16.12
C SER A 58 4.62 11.33 16.79
N PRO A 59 5.14 12.37 17.49
CA PRO A 59 6.45 12.30 18.11
C PRO A 59 6.61 11.15 19.11
N SER A 60 5.54 10.77 19.81
CA SER A 60 5.53 9.65 20.75
C SER A 60 5.61 8.29 20.05
N SER A 61 4.92 8.11 18.92
CA SER A 61 5.02 6.90 18.10
C SER A 61 6.40 6.79 17.46
N GLY A 62 6.98 7.92 17.02
CA GLY A 62 8.33 7.97 16.46
C GLY A 62 9.39 7.56 17.48
N ALA A 63 9.30 8.07 18.71
CA ALA A 63 10.23 7.71 19.79
C ALA A 63 10.20 6.21 20.11
N ALA A 64 9.01 5.61 20.25
CA ALA A 64 8.87 4.18 20.52
C ALA A 64 9.42 3.29 19.37
N MET A 65 9.18 3.68 18.12
CA MET A 65 9.73 2.98 16.94
C MET A 65 11.26 3.09 16.87
N PHE A 66 11.81 4.25 17.21
CA PHE A 66 13.26 4.48 17.23
C PHE A 66 13.94 3.70 18.36
N ASP A 67 13.36 3.66 19.56
CA ASP A 67 13.88 2.87 20.68
C ASP A 67 13.89 1.36 20.35
N ALA A 68 12.85 0.86 19.68
CA ALA A 68 12.80 -0.53 19.20
C ALA A 68 13.91 -0.81 18.18
N LEU A 69 14.13 0.06 17.20
CA LEU A 69 15.21 -0.07 16.22
C LEU A 69 16.59 -0.06 16.89
N LYS A 70 16.80 0.87 17.83
CA LYS A 70 18.05 0.97 18.58
C LYS A 70 18.36 -0.32 19.36
N SER A 71 17.35 -0.85 20.06
CA SER A 71 17.49 -2.10 20.82
C SER A 71 17.82 -3.31 19.93
N SER A 72 17.38 -3.31 18.66
CA SER A 72 17.69 -4.41 17.73
C SER A 72 19.14 -4.42 17.24
N LEU A 73 19.79 -3.25 17.20
CA LEU A 73 21.19 -3.12 16.78
C LEU A 73 22.15 -3.46 17.93
N ASP A 74 21.80 -3.07 19.16
CA ASP A 74 22.60 -3.38 20.36
C ASP A 74 22.71 -4.89 20.63
N LEU A 75 21.78 -5.70 20.10
CA LEU A 75 21.83 -7.18 20.17
C LEU A 75 22.66 -7.84 19.05
N SER A 76 23.08 -7.07 18.04
CA SER A 76 23.91 -7.58 16.94
C SER A 76 25.41 -7.40 17.14
N ASP A 77 25.79 -6.60 18.14
CA ASP A 77 27.19 -6.33 18.55
C ASP A 77 27.63 -7.16 19.78
N ALA A 78 26.85 -8.18 20.18
CA ALA A 78 27.16 -9.15 21.24
C ALA A 78 27.18 -10.59 20.69
#